data_AF-A0A7X6U238-F1
#
_entry.id   AF-A0A7X6U238-F1
#
_cell.length_a   1.000
_cell.length_b   1.000
_cell.length_c   1.000
_cell.angle_alpha   90.00
_cell.angle_beta   90.00
_cell.angle_gamma   90.00
#
_symmetry.space_group_name_H-M   'P 1'
#
loop_
_entity.id
_entity.type
_entity.pdbx_description
1 polymer ?
#
loop_
_entity_poly.entity_id
_entity_poly.type
_entity_poly.pdbx_seq_one_letter_code
_entity_poly.pdbx_strand_id
1 'polypeptide(L)'
;MSLLKQWQKKHLQPAATAIVATVATKAEINPPTVAVVAEIAVADAQKQINEQADLTSAHMARTEQESALYDARLLSFKGKGMANDAANAIAKRLIERDNDQADDRRSCAECKSFYANRCKRHISPIGGLSIYTLHRCKGFTE
;
A
#
# COMPACT_ATOMS: atom_id res chain seq x y z
N MET A 1 -5.17 -58.12 9.21
CA MET A 1 -5.57 -57.96 7.81
C MET A 1 -7.05 -58.32 7.65
N SER A 2 -7.80 -57.50 6.88
CA SER A 2 -9.01 -57.76 6.07
C SER A 2 -10.19 -58.57 6.66
N LEU A 3 -11.32 -57.95 7.02
CA LEU A 3 -12.52 -57.61 6.21
C LEU A 3 -13.41 -58.81 5.82
N LEU A 4 -14.72 -58.59 6.04
CA LEU A 4 -15.88 -59.15 5.35
C LEU A 4 -16.73 -60.19 6.11
N LYS A 5 -18.03 -59.84 6.11
CA LYS A 5 -19.24 -60.60 6.48
C LYS A 5 -19.56 -60.43 7.97
N GLN A 6 -20.68 -59.85 8.37
CA GLN A 6 -22.00 -60.25 7.93
C GLN A 6 -23.05 -59.40 8.66
N TRP A 7 -23.47 -58.25 8.13
CA TRP A 7 -24.70 -57.62 8.61
C TRP A 7 -25.51 -57.07 7.43
N GLN A 8 -26.45 -57.92 7.00
CA GLN A 8 -27.59 -57.57 6.18
C GLN A 8 -28.45 -56.52 6.90
N LYS A 9 -28.67 -55.37 6.28
CA LYS A 9 -29.87 -54.55 6.43
C LYS A 9 -30.07 -53.80 5.11
N LYS A 10 -30.66 -54.49 4.12
CA LYS A 10 -32.03 -54.25 3.65
C LYS A 10 -32.37 -52.76 3.54
N HIS A 11 -32.22 -52.28 2.30
CA HIS A 11 -33.04 -51.32 1.58
C HIS A 11 -34.16 -50.64 2.37
N LEU A 12 -34.15 -49.30 2.33
CA LEU A 12 -35.32 -48.45 2.13
C LEU A 12 -34.80 -47.04 1.76
N GLN A 13 -34.72 -46.76 0.47
CA GLN A 13 -34.62 -45.39 -0.05
C GLN A 13 -36.02 -44.77 -0.04
N PRO A 14 -36.24 -43.59 0.53
CA PRO A 14 -37.30 -42.70 0.07
C PRO A 14 -36.75 -41.75 -1.00
N ALA A 15 -37.53 -41.63 -2.08
CA ALA A 15 -37.21 -40.96 -3.33
C ALA A 15 -36.96 -39.45 -3.17
N ALA A 16 -36.04 -38.93 -4.00
CA ALA A 16 -35.80 -37.51 -4.15
C ALA A 16 -36.98 -36.84 -4.87
N THR A 17 -37.67 -35.95 -4.18
CA THR A 17 -38.76 -35.14 -4.75
C THR A 17 -38.17 -34.03 -5.61
N ALA A 18 -38.39 -34.08 -6.92
CA ALA A 18 -38.05 -32.99 -7.83
C ALA A 18 -39.08 -31.86 -7.70
N ILE A 19 -38.61 -30.63 -7.46
CA ILE A 19 -39.46 -29.43 -7.41
C ILE A 19 -39.44 -28.79 -8.81
N VAL A 20 -40.61 -28.59 -9.40
CA VAL A 20 -40.77 -27.94 -10.71
C VAL A 20 -40.51 -26.43 -10.55
N ALA A 21 -39.63 -25.86 -11.39
CA ALA A 21 -39.34 -24.44 -11.41
C ALA A 21 -40.51 -23.64 -12.00
N THR A 22 -40.97 -22.61 -11.30
CA THR A 22 -42.01 -21.69 -11.78
C THR A 22 -41.40 -20.64 -12.70
N VAL A 23 -42.00 -20.41 -13.87
CA VAL A 23 -41.58 -19.39 -14.84
C VAL A 23 -42.00 -18.01 -14.34
N ALA A 24 -41.07 -17.05 -14.34
CA ALA A 24 -41.35 -15.67 -13.93
C ALA A 24 -42.22 -14.95 -14.98
N THR A 25 -43.41 -14.50 -14.58
CA THR A 25 -44.28 -13.63 -15.39
C THR A 25 -43.72 -12.21 -15.42
N LYS A 26 -43.46 -11.72 -16.63
CA LYS A 26 -43.01 -10.35 -16.93
C LYS A 26 -44.18 -9.38 -16.71
N ALA A 27 -44.03 -8.45 -15.78
CA ALA A 27 -44.98 -7.35 -15.59
C ALA A 27 -44.89 -6.34 -16.76
N GLU A 28 -46.05 -5.81 -17.11
CA GLU A 28 -46.35 -4.93 -18.24
C GLU A 28 -45.72 -3.53 -18.08
N ILE A 29 -45.32 -2.94 -19.22
CA ILE A 29 -44.61 -1.67 -19.30
C ILE A 29 -45.64 -0.53 -19.35
N ASN A 30 -45.68 0.31 -18.31
CA ASN A 30 -46.34 1.63 -18.37
C ASN A 30 -45.28 2.73 -18.60
N PRO A 31 -45.37 3.55 -19.66
CA PRO A 31 -44.57 4.77 -19.80
C PRO A 31 -45.33 6.01 -19.22
N PRO A 32 -44.69 7.18 -19.08
CA PRO A 32 -43.78 7.56 -18.00
C PRO A 32 -44.37 8.69 -17.13
N THR A 33 -44.12 8.70 -15.82
CA THR A 33 -44.33 9.91 -15.01
C THR A 33 -42.98 10.41 -14.53
N VAL A 34 -42.36 11.27 -15.34
CA VAL A 34 -41.16 12.01 -14.95
C VAL A 34 -41.59 13.07 -13.96
N ALA A 35 -41.34 12.83 -12.67
CA ALA A 35 -41.41 13.88 -11.66
C ALA A 35 -40.25 14.85 -11.92
N VAL A 36 -40.58 16.12 -12.21
CA VAL A 36 -39.61 17.20 -12.35
C VAL A 36 -38.89 17.37 -11.01
N VAL A 37 -37.62 17.01 -10.94
CA VAL A 37 -36.75 17.30 -9.80
C VAL A 37 -36.35 18.78 -9.93
N ALA A 38 -36.75 19.60 -8.96
CA ALA A 38 -36.27 20.96 -8.87
C ALA A 38 -34.75 20.95 -8.62
N GLU A 39 -33.99 21.65 -9.46
CA GLU A 39 -32.56 21.88 -9.24
C GLU A 39 -32.39 22.70 -7.96
N ILE A 40 -31.76 22.11 -6.94
CA ILE A 40 -31.31 22.84 -5.76
C ILE A 40 -29.94 23.42 -6.11
N ALA A 41 -29.92 24.69 -6.50
CA ALA A 41 -28.68 25.44 -6.65
C ALA A 41 -28.09 25.74 -5.27
N VAL A 42 -27.20 24.88 -4.78
CA VAL A 42 -26.34 25.20 -3.64
C VAL A 42 -25.08 25.86 -4.19
N ALA A 43 -25.12 27.19 -4.35
CA ALA A 43 -23.91 27.98 -4.54
C ALA A 43 -23.23 28.11 -3.17
N ASP A 44 -22.42 27.12 -2.80
CA ASP A 44 -21.48 27.22 -1.69
C ASP A 44 -20.36 28.15 -2.15
N ALA A 45 -20.49 29.43 -1.80
CA ALA A 45 -19.45 30.41 -2.05
C ALA A 45 -18.23 29.98 -1.23
N GLN A 46 -17.26 29.32 -1.88
CA GLN A 46 -15.96 29.04 -1.32
C GLN A 46 -15.32 30.36 -0.92
N LYS A 47 -15.50 30.71 0.35
CA LYS A 47 -14.67 31.69 1.03
C LYS A 47 -13.26 31.11 0.97
N GLN A 48 -12.46 31.63 0.05
CA GLN A 48 -11.01 31.48 0.12
C GLN A 48 -10.57 32.14 1.42
N ILE A 49 -10.60 31.37 2.50
CA ILE A 49 -9.89 31.71 3.71
C ILE A 49 -8.44 31.48 3.32
N ASN A 50 -7.77 32.56 2.96
CA ASN A 50 -6.33 32.64 3.04
C ASN A 50 -6.01 32.43 4.54
N GLU A 51 -5.99 31.18 4.97
CA GLU A 51 -5.44 30.82 6.26
C GLU A 51 -3.95 31.12 6.15
N GLN A 52 -3.60 32.33 6.59
CA GLN A 52 -2.34 32.57 7.24
C GLN A 52 -2.14 31.40 8.20
N ALA A 53 -1.38 30.39 7.76
CA ALA A 53 -0.89 29.34 8.63
C ALA A 53 0.13 30.01 9.56
N ASP A 54 -0.41 30.62 10.61
CA ASP A 54 0.29 30.81 11.85
C ASP A 54 0.61 29.42 12.40
N LEU A 55 1.76 28.91 11.96
CA LEU A 55 2.44 27.82 12.62
C LEU A 55 3.93 28.18 12.60
N THR A 56 4.35 28.82 13.68
CA THR A 56 5.65 28.57 14.30
C THR A 56 5.79 27.09 14.72
N SER A 57 5.57 26.15 13.81
CA SER A 57 6.05 24.79 13.93
C SER A 57 7.39 24.78 13.23
N ALA A 58 8.45 24.85 14.02
CA ALA A 58 9.84 24.85 13.61
C ALA A 58 10.27 23.49 13.00
N HIS A 59 9.55 23.03 11.98
CA HIS A 59 10.06 22.16 10.94
C HIS A 59 9.98 22.99 9.67
N MET A 60 11.13 23.48 9.20
CA MET A 60 11.24 24.13 7.89
C MET A 60 10.38 23.36 6.89
N ALA A 61 9.39 24.02 6.30
CA ALA A 61 8.60 23.41 5.24
C ALA A 61 9.60 22.89 4.19
N ARG A 62 9.55 21.58 3.95
CA ARG A 62 10.49 20.91 3.04
C ARG A 62 10.43 21.60 1.69
N THR A 63 11.58 21.92 1.12
CA THR A 63 11.65 22.53 -0.21
C THR A 63 11.01 21.61 -1.26
N GLU A 64 10.57 22.17 -2.38
CA GLU A 64 10.01 21.37 -3.48
C GLU A 64 11.01 20.30 -3.96
N GLN A 65 12.29 20.64 -4.00
CA GLN A 65 13.36 19.73 -4.39
C GLN A 65 13.52 18.57 -3.41
N GLU A 66 13.58 18.85 -2.11
CA GLU A 66 13.65 17.80 -1.09
C GLU A 66 12.41 16.90 -1.11
N SER A 67 11.23 17.47 -1.41
CA SER A 67 9.98 16.71 -1.52
C SER A 67 10.02 15.75 -2.72
N ALA A 68 10.46 16.22 -3.87
CA ALA A 68 10.65 15.38 -5.05
C ALA A 68 11.68 14.25 -4.81
N LEU A 69 12.80 14.56 -4.14
CA LEU A 69 13.80 13.57 -3.76
C LEU A 69 13.25 12.52 -2.78
N TYR A 70 12.45 12.96 -1.81
CA TYR A 70 11.78 12.08 -0.85
C TYR A 70 10.85 11.09 -1.57
N ASP A 71 9.99 11.57 -2.46
CA ASP A 71 9.03 10.74 -3.19
C ASP A 71 9.72 9.74 -4.13
N ALA A 72 10.76 10.20 -4.84
CA ALA A 72 11.57 9.33 -5.69
C ALA A 72 12.23 8.18 -4.90
N ARG A 73 12.78 8.49 -3.73
CA ARG A 73 13.36 7.49 -2.81
C ARG A 73 12.30 6.53 -2.30
N LEU A 74 11.14 7.05 -1.88
CA LEU A 74 10.05 6.23 -1.37
C LEU A 74 9.60 5.19 -2.41
N LEU A 75 9.38 5.64 -3.65
CA LEU A 75 8.99 4.77 -4.76
C LEU A 75 10.06 3.71 -5.03
N SER A 76 11.34 4.11 -5.06
CA SER A 76 12.46 3.19 -5.26
C SER A 76 12.54 2.12 -4.16
N PHE A 77 12.43 2.51 -2.89
CA PHE A 77 12.54 1.59 -1.76
C PHE A 77 11.37 0.62 -1.68
N LYS A 78 10.16 1.09 -1.96
CA LYS A 78 8.97 0.24 -2.13
C LYS A 78 9.15 -0.77 -3.25
N GLY A 79 9.67 -0.33 -4.41
CA GLY A 79 9.99 -1.22 -5.53
C GLY A 79 11.03 -2.29 -5.19
N LYS A 80 11.90 -2.04 -4.20
CA LYS A 80 12.84 -3.02 -3.65
C LYS A 80 12.23 -3.94 -2.59
N GLY A 81 10.92 -3.92 -2.37
CA GLY A 81 10.21 -4.78 -1.43
C GLY A 81 10.31 -4.32 0.03
N MET A 82 10.53 -3.03 0.28
CA MET A 82 10.53 -2.46 1.62
C MET A 82 9.10 -2.14 2.08
N ALA A 83 8.81 -2.36 3.37
CA ALA A 83 7.54 -1.93 3.97
C ALA A 83 7.41 -0.40 3.97
N ASN A 84 6.17 0.10 3.92
CA ASN A 84 5.88 1.54 3.84
C ASN A 84 6.56 2.35 4.94
N ASP A 85 6.42 1.94 6.19
CA ASP A 85 6.95 2.68 7.35
C ASP A 85 8.48 2.70 7.33
N ALA A 86 9.10 1.58 6.93
CA ALA A 86 10.53 1.49 6.79
C ALA A 86 11.05 2.41 5.67
N ALA A 87 10.37 2.42 4.52
CA ALA A 87 10.71 3.27 3.38
C ALA A 87 10.57 4.77 3.73
N ASN A 88 9.49 5.15 4.42
CA ASN A 88 9.27 6.50 4.91
C ASN A 88 10.39 6.94 5.87
N ALA A 89 10.67 6.11 6.88
CA ALA A 89 11.66 6.44 7.91
C ALA A 89 13.06 6.64 7.32
N ILE A 90 13.48 5.75 6.41
CA ILE A 90 14.81 5.88 5.79
C ILE A 90 14.86 7.03 4.77
N ALA A 91 13.79 7.27 4.00
CA ALA A 91 13.74 8.41 3.09
C ALA A 91 13.83 9.74 3.84
N LYS A 92 13.13 9.88 4.97
CA LYS A 92 13.23 11.07 5.84
C LYS A 92 14.65 11.27 6.36
N ARG A 93 15.26 10.21 6.90
CA ARG A 93 16.63 10.24 7.41
C ARG A 93 17.66 10.63 6.34
N LEU A 94 17.45 10.21 5.09
CA LEU A 94 18.34 10.57 3.99
C LEU A 94 18.19 12.04 3.57
N ILE A 95 17.00 12.64 3.71
CA ILE A 95 16.84 14.10 3.51
C ILE A 95 17.61 14.87 4.60
N GLU A 96 17.50 14.44 5.86
CA GLU A 96 18.27 15.03 6.96
C GLU A 96 19.79 14.93 6.72
N ARG A 97 20.26 13.79 6.21
CA ARG A 97 21.65 13.61 5.79
C ARG A 97 22.03 14.56 4.66
N ASP A 98 21.23 14.66 3.61
CA ASP A 98 21.58 15.49 2.45
C ASP A 98 21.71 16.99 2.81
N ASN A 99 21.06 17.42 3.89
CA ASN A 99 21.21 18.75 4.46
C ASN A 99 22.53 18.93 5.25
N ASP A 100 23.21 17.84 5.63
CA ASP A 100 24.55 17.82 6.20
C ASP A 100 25.60 17.50 5.12
N GLN A 101 26.23 18.55 4.57
CA GLN A 101 27.19 18.40 3.46
C GLN A 101 28.46 17.60 3.81
N ALA A 102 28.73 17.35 5.10
CA ALA A 102 29.88 16.56 5.53
C ALA A 102 29.57 15.05 5.64
N ASP A 103 28.29 14.66 5.69
CA ASP A 103 27.89 13.26 5.87
C ASP A 103 27.73 12.53 4.53
N ASP A 104 28.77 11.79 4.15
CA ASP A 104 28.80 10.97 2.94
C ASP A 104 28.27 9.53 3.14
N ARG A 105 27.77 9.19 4.34
CA ARG A 105 27.30 7.84 4.64
C ARG A 105 26.01 7.53 3.88
N ARG A 106 25.79 6.26 3.55
CA ARG A 106 24.61 5.82 2.78
C ARG A 106 23.83 4.75 3.51
N SER A 107 22.56 4.59 3.14
CA SER A 107 21.76 3.44 3.56
C SER A 107 21.94 2.28 2.59
N CYS A 108 21.87 1.04 3.10
CA CYS A 108 21.70 -0.16 2.27
C CYS A 108 20.55 -0.01 1.27
N ALA A 109 19.47 0.71 1.63
CA ALA A 109 18.33 0.95 0.75
C ALA A 109 18.70 1.65 -0.57
N GLU A 110 19.77 2.46 -0.57
CA GLU A 110 20.28 3.17 -1.75
C GLU A 110 21.11 2.26 -2.67
N CYS A 111 21.57 1.10 -2.19
CA CYS A 111 22.38 0.17 -2.98
C CYS A 111 21.53 -0.58 -4.02
N LYS A 112 22.08 -0.84 -5.20
CA LYS A 112 21.45 -1.67 -6.25
C LYS A 112 21.29 -3.13 -5.84
N SER A 113 22.22 -3.63 -5.02
CA SER A 113 22.24 -5.02 -4.55
C SER A 113 21.31 -5.29 -3.38
N PHE A 114 20.60 -4.29 -2.88
CA PHE A 114 19.68 -4.43 -1.77
C PHE A 114 18.26 -4.73 -2.26
N TYR A 115 17.61 -5.74 -1.68
CA TYR A 115 16.24 -6.14 -1.99
C TYR A 115 15.61 -6.89 -0.81
N ALA A 116 14.33 -6.66 -0.55
CA ALA A 116 13.55 -7.31 0.50
C ALA A 116 14.29 -7.35 1.86
N ASN A 117 14.78 -6.20 2.31
CA ASN A 117 15.54 -6.02 3.56
C ASN A 117 16.86 -6.81 3.66
N ARG A 118 17.44 -7.21 2.53
CA ARG A 118 18.66 -8.03 2.49
C ARG A 118 19.65 -7.55 1.42
N CYS A 119 20.93 -7.72 1.70
CA CYS A 119 22.00 -7.51 0.71
C CYS A 119 22.20 -8.80 -0.10
N LYS A 120 21.95 -8.75 -1.42
CA LYS A 120 22.14 -9.91 -2.32
C LYS A 120 23.59 -10.38 -2.42
N ARG A 121 24.54 -9.50 -2.11
CA ARG A 121 25.98 -9.80 -2.18
C ARG A 121 26.56 -10.29 -0.85
N HIS A 122 25.74 -10.35 0.21
CA HIS A 122 26.18 -10.78 1.54
C HIS A 122 27.38 -9.99 2.09
N ILE A 123 27.56 -8.74 1.65
CA ILE A 123 28.60 -7.84 2.15
C ILE A 123 28.13 -7.28 3.50
N SER A 124 28.94 -7.49 4.55
CA SER A 124 28.72 -6.86 5.85
C SER A 124 29.11 -5.38 5.80
N PRO A 125 28.21 -4.45 6.14
CA PRO A 125 28.53 -3.04 6.21
C PRO A 125 29.40 -2.69 7.42
N ILE A 126 30.17 -1.60 7.31
CA ILE A 126 31.01 -1.08 8.40
C ILE A 126 30.20 -0.03 9.17
N GLY A 127 29.92 -0.28 10.44
CA GLY A 127 29.20 0.68 11.31
C GLY A 127 27.69 0.46 11.44
N GLY A 128 27.15 -0.68 10.98
CA GLY A 128 25.78 -1.11 11.28
C GLY A 128 25.24 -2.16 10.29
N LEU A 129 24.30 -2.99 10.73
CA LEU A 129 23.65 -4.04 9.91
C LEU A 129 22.21 -3.69 9.50
N SER A 130 21.67 -2.60 10.05
CA SER A 130 20.28 -2.21 9.85
C SER A 130 20.11 -1.31 8.62
N ILE A 131 18.95 -1.44 7.97
CA ILE A 131 18.53 -0.57 6.86
C ILE A 131 18.37 0.90 7.29
N TYR A 132 18.14 1.12 8.59
CA TYR A 132 17.97 2.44 9.19
C TYR A 132 19.29 3.14 9.53
N THR A 133 20.40 2.39 9.52
CA THR A 133 21.72 2.92 9.86
C THR A 133 22.39 3.43 8.59
N LEU A 134 22.82 4.69 8.61
CA LEU A 134 23.70 5.23 7.59
C LEU A 134 25.13 4.78 7.88
N HIS A 135 25.79 4.19 6.90
CA HIS A 135 27.08 3.56 7.07
C HIS A 135 27.90 3.63 5.78
N ARG A 136 29.12 3.10 5.82
CA ARG A 136 29.97 2.91 4.64
C ARG A 136 30.00 1.44 4.26
N CYS A 137 29.84 1.15 2.98
CA CYS A 137 29.81 -0.21 2.44
C CYS A 137 30.55 -0.25 1.10
N LYS A 138 31.34 -1.31 0.87
CA LYS A 138 32.02 -1.54 -0.41
C LYS A 138 31.02 -1.72 -1.56
N GLY A 139 29.82 -2.23 -1.29
CA GLY A 139 28.78 -2.41 -2.30
C GLY A 139 28.16 -1.12 -2.86
N PHE A 140 28.59 0.06 -2.41
CA PHE A 140 28.09 1.34 -2.90
C PHE A 140 28.80 1.87 -4.16
N THR A 141 29.98 1.33 -4.50
CA THR A 141 30.81 1.79 -5.63
C THR A 141 30.56 1.06 -6.95
N GLU A 142 29.56 0.17 -6.99
CA GLU A 142 29.23 -0.70 -8.13
C GLU A 142 27.77 -0.47 -8.59
#